data_AF-A0A838KQM5-F1
#
_entry.id   AF-A0A838KQM5-F1
#
_cell.length_a   1.000
_cell.length_b   1.000
_cell.length_c   1.000
_cell.angle_alpha   90.00
_cell.angle_beta   90.00
_cell.angle_gamma   90.00
#
_symmetry.space_group_name_H-M   'P 1'
#
loop_
_entity.id
_entity.type
_entity.pdbx_description
1 polymer ?
#
loop_
_entity_poly.entity_id
_entity_poly.type
_entity_poly.pdbx_seq_one_letter_code
_entity_poly.pdbx_strand_id
1 'polypeptide(L)'
;MHTVRSRLVTALAGLAVWAALVAPNQAGRMSPWTFARIPLEGLILVVLALVLHPRARGTAAAVFGVVLGVLVILKILDIGFLAILDRPFDPLNDWVYVGPGVGVLGDSIGHRAAVASAVTAAVLGVVILTLLPLCVVRLMRLVARHHRFSIRAVTGLGVIWILCAVFGLQLSPGMPVASTSAADLALHEVSQVRADIRGRQTFAKEIGVDRFADTPDDRLLTGLRGKDVILAFVESYGRVAVQDSTFSPQVDAVLDAGTDRLRAAGFSSRSAFLTSPTFGAASWLAHSTLQSGLWVDSQQRYEQLLPNDRLTLTAAFGRAGWRTVFDVPANTEDWPEGSSFYRFDQLYDSRNVGYRGPKFSYAPMPDQYILSAYRRLELASADRAPVMGEIDLVSSHHPWTPLPHLVDWDDVGDGSVFAGMPEQGEPPEEAFRDPAQVRALYGRSIEYSLSSLISFVQAYPDPDLVLIVLGDHQPHSYVTGEHPGHDVPITVIAHDPAVMDAISGWGWQAGMNPGRNAPVWRMDTFRDRFLSAYGAPGEPATSVRADSHH
;
A
#
# COMPACT_ATOMS: atom_id res chain seq x y z
N MET A 1 -22.36 38.37 -31.93
CA MET A 1 -21.84 37.76 -30.68
C MET A 1 -22.37 36.34 -30.41
N HIS A 2 -23.67 36.04 -30.61
CA HIS A 2 -24.24 34.70 -30.37
C HIS A 2 -23.61 33.55 -31.19
N THR A 3 -23.27 33.77 -32.46
CA THR A 3 -22.69 32.74 -33.34
C THR A 3 -21.27 32.36 -32.94
N VAL A 4 -20.46 33.34 -32.52
CA VAL A 4 -19.07 33.12 -32.04
C VAL A 4 -19.08 32.35 -30.73
N ARG A 5 -19.93 32.75 -29.76
CA ARG A 5 -20.11 32.02 -28.49
C ARG A 5 -20.55 30.58 -28.71
N SER A 6 -21.49 30.35 -29.63
CA SER A 6 -21.97 28.98 -29.94
C SER A 6 -20.88 28.11 -30.57
N ARG A 7 -20.05 28.67 -31.46
CA ARG A 7 -18.91 27.96 -32.06
C ARG A 7 -17.84 27.63 -31.01
N LEU A 8 -17.49 28.59 -30.14
CA LEU A 8 -16.55 28.39 -29.04
C LEU A 8 -17.00 27.26 -28.11
N VAL A 9 -18.25 27.27 -27.65
CA VAL A 9 -18.79 26.23 -26.76
C VAL A 9 -18.78 24.86 -27.44
N THR A 10 -19.04 24.79 -28.74
CA THR A 10 -18.95 23.53 -29.49
C THR A 10 -17.51 23.03 -29.60
N ALA A 11 -16.54 23.93 -29.83
CA ALA A 11 -15.13 23.57 -29.85
C ALA A 11 -14.67 23.04 -28.48
N LEU A 12 -15.04 23.72 -27.40
CA LEU A 12 -14.75 23.28 -26.03
C LEU A 12 -15.40 21.92 -25.71
N ALA A 13 -16.65 21.70 -26.12
CA ALA A 13 -17.31 20.40 -25.97
C ALA A 13 -16.57 19.30 -26.75
N GLY A 14 -16.10 19.59 -27.96
CA GLY A 14 -15.28 18.69 -28.76
C GLY A 14 -13.96 18.34 -28.07
N LEU A 15 -13.25 19.35 -27.55
CA LEU A 15 -12.01 19.17 -26.80
C LEU A 15 -12.22 18.36 -25.52
N ALA A 16 -13.30 18.63 -24.76
CA ALA A 16 -13.61 17.89 -23.54
C ALA A 16 -13.86 16.40 -23.80
N VAL A 17 -14.67 16.07 -24.82
CA VAL A 17 -14.95 14.67 -25.19
C VAL A 17 -13.70 13.98 -25.73
N TRP A 18 -12.91 14.67 -26.55
CA TRP A 18 -11.66 14.12 -27.07
C TRP A 18 -10.62 13.87 -25.97
N ALA A 19 -10.43 14.83 -25.05
CA ALA A 19 -9.57 14.66 -23.89
C ALA A 19 -10.05 13.49 -23.02
N ALA A 20 -11.35 13.37 -22.75
CA ALA A 20 -11.91 12.26 -21.98
C ALA A 20 -11.62 10.88 -22.61
N LEU A 21 -11.71 10.78 -23.94
CA LEU A 21 -11.43 9.55 -24.67
C LEU A 21 -9.94 9.18 -24.66
N VAL A 22 -9.06 10.17 -24.84
CA VAL A 22 -7.65 9.94 -25.15
C VAL A 22 -6.73 10.07 -23.93
N ALA A 23 -7.13 10.80 -22.89
CA ALA A 23 -6.34 11.01 -21.69
C ALA A 23 -5.89 9.66 -21.07
N PRO A 24 -4.63 9.55 -20.63
CA PRO A 24 -4.12 8.34 -20.00
C PRO A 24 -4.68 8.20 -18.57
N ASN A 25 -4.61 6.99 -18.02
CA ASN A 25 -4.90 6.70 -16.61
C ASN A 25 -3.64 6.65 -15.73
N GLN A 26 -2.49 7.06 -16.27
CA GLN A 26 -1.22 7.14 -15.54
C GLN A 26 -0.59 8.51 -15.76
N ALA A 27 -0.14 9.16 -14.68
CA ALA A 27 0.45 10.50 -14.74
C ALA A 27 1.70 10.54 -15.65
N GLY A 28 2.57 9.53 -15.57
CA GLY A 28 3.80 9.44 -16.37
C GLY A 28 3.57 9.36 -17.89
N ARG A 29 2.36 9.00 -18.34
CA ARG A 29 1.99 8.93 -19.76
C ARG A 29 1.31 10.21 -20.27
N MET A 30 1.21 11.24 -19.44
CA MET A 30 0.57 12.49 -19.79
C MET A 30 1.51 13.37 -20.61
N SER A 31 1.36 13.31 -21.93
CA SER A 31 2.20 14.02 -22.90
C SER A 31 1.33 14.73 -23.94
N PRO A 32 1.79 15.86 -24.53
CA PRO A 32 1.09 16.48 -25.66
C PRO A 32 0.83 15.49 -26.82
N TRP A 33 1.74 14.53 -27.03
CA TRP A 33 1.61 13.49 -28.05
C TRP A 33 0.47 12.52 -27.76
N THR A 34 0.13 12.29 -26.49
CA THR A 34 -1.00 11.44 -26.10
C THR A 34 -2.27 11.91 -26.76
N PHE A 35 -2.46 13.22 -26.86
CA PHE A 35 -3.65 13.81 -27.45
C PHE A 35 -3.67 13.70 -28.99
N ALA A 36 -2.54 13.55 -29.68
CA ALA A 36 -2.52 13.43 -31.15
C ALA A 36 -3.10 12.10 -31.71
N ARG A 37 -3.61 11.23 -30.83
CA ARG A 37 -4.22 9.94 -31.17
C ARG A 37 -5.65 10.11 -31.70
N ILE A 38 -6.08 9.16 -32.52
CA ILE A 38 -7.44 9.09 -33.07
C ILE A 38 -8.22 8.02 -32.29
N PRO A 39 -9.20 8.40 -31.44
CA PRO A 39 -9.99 7.43 -30.66
C PRO A 39 -11.08 6.78 -31.53
N LEU A 40 -11.06 5.46 -31.62
CA LEU A 40 -12.07 4.67 -32.34
C LEU A 40 -13.47 4.92 -31.79
N GLU A 41 -13.59 5.08 -30.47
CA GLU A 41 -14.83 5.32 -29.76
C GLU A 41 -15.48 6.64 -30.19
N GLY A 42 -14.65 7.65 -30.49
CA GLY A 42 -15.10 8.91 -31.06
C GLY A 42 -15.66 8.73 -32.47
N LEU A 43 -15.06 7.87 -33.29
CA LEU A 43 -15.57 7.54 -34.62
C LEU A 43 -16.89 6.78 -34.54
N ILE A 44 -17.00 5.80 -33.64
CA ILE A 44 -18.23 5.05 -33.38
C ILE A 44 -19.35 5.99 -32.92
N LEU A 45 -19.05 6.93 -32.02
CA LEU A 45 -20.01 7.95 -31.58
C LEU A 45 -20.56 8.77 -32.76
N VAL A 46 -19.69 9.17 -33.69
CA VAL A 46 -20.10 9.89 -34.90
C VAL A 46 -20.98 9.01 -35.80
N VAL A 47 -20.63 7.73 -36.00
CA VAL A 47 -21.46 6.78 -36.76
C VAL A 47 -22.84 6.59 -36.12
N LEU A 48 -22.90 6.40 -34.80
CA LEU A 48 -24.16 6.27 -34.06
C LEU A 48 -25.03 7.53 -34.21
N ALA A 49 -24.43 8.72 -34.23
CA ALA A 49 -25.16 9.96 -34.46
C ALA A 49 -25.82 10.04 -35.85
N LEU A 50 -25.20 9.43 -36.86
CA LEU A 50 -25.70 9.40 -38.23
C LEU A 50 -26.81 8.35 -38.43
N VAL A 51 -26.68 7.18 -37.80
CA VAL A 51 -27.58 6.04 -38.02
C VAL A 51 -28.82 6.07 -37.12
N LEU A 52 -28.70 6.55 -35.87
CA LEU A 52 -29.81 6.50 -34.91
C LEU A 52 -30.93 7.49 -35.24
N HIS A 53 -32.19 7.05 -35.04
CA HIS A 53 -33.38 7.88 -35.12
C HIS A 53 -33.33 9.03 -34.08
N PRO A 54 -33.87 10.24 -34.37
CA PRO A 54 -33.74 11.41 -33.49
C PRO A 54 -34.10 11.20 -32.00
N ARG A 55 -35.10 10.35 -31.71
CA ARG A 55 -35.50 10.02 -30.34
C ARG A 55 -34.46 9.16 -29.61
N ALA A 56 -33.91 8.14 -30.27
CA ALA A 56 -32.89 7.25 -29.70
C ALA A 56 -31.53 7.95 -29.57
N ARG A 57 -31.22 8.89 -30.48
CA ARG A 57 -29.95 9.63 -30.51
C ARG A 57 -29.69 10.41 -29.22
N GLY A 58 -30.71 11.08 -28.68
CA GLY A 58 -30.57 11.86 -27.45
C GLY A 58 -30.23 10.99 -26.24
N THR A 59 -30.94 9.87 -26.08
CA THR A 59 -30.69 8.91 -25.01
C THR A 59 -29.33 8.24 -25.16
N ALA A 60 -28.99 7.75 -26.36
CA ALA A 60 -27.68 7.14 -26.61
C ALA A 60 -26.53 8.12 -26.33
N ALA A 61 -26.68 9.40 -26.71
CA ALA A 61 -25.71 10.45 -26.40
C ALA A 61 -25.53 10.66 -24.89
N ALA A 62 -26.63 10.72 -24.15
CA ALA A 62 -26.59 10.90 -22.71
C ALA A 62 -25.94 9.70 -22.02
N VAL A 63 -26.35 8.47 -22.37
CA VAL A 63 -25.76 7.23 -21.83
C VAL A 63 -24.27 7.15 -22.14
N PHE A 64 -23.86 7.39 -23.39
CA PHE A 64 -22.45 7.38 -23.77
C PHE A 64 -21.65 8.44 -22.99
N GLY A 65 -22.19 9.65 -22.83
CA GLY A 65 -21.52 10.68 -22.06
C GLY A 65 -21.44 10.39 -20.57
N VAL A 66 -22.41 9.67 -19.98
CA VAL A 66 -22.35 9.21 -18.59
C VAL A 66 -21.27 8.14 -18.45
N VAL A 67 -21.25 7.14 -19.32
CA VAL A 67 -20.20 6.10 -19.34
C VAL A 67 -18.82 6.74 -19.49
N LEU A 68 -18.67 7.68 -20.41
CA LEU A 68 -17.42 8.43 -20.58
C LEU A 68 -17.04 9.22 -19.32
N GLY A 69 -18.01 9.83 -18.64
CA GLY A 69 -17.78 10.53 -17.37
C GLY A 69 -17.34 9.60 -16.25
N VAL A 70 -17.92 8.41 -16.14
CA VAL A 70 -17.47 7.38 -15.21
C VAL A 70 -16.03 6.97 -15.53
N LEU A 71 -15.72 6.68 -16.80
CA LEU A 71 -14.35 6.34 -17.21
C LEU A 71 -13.34 7.45 -16.90
N VAL A 72 -13.71 8.72 -17.04
CA VAL A 72 -12.82 9.83 -16.65
C VAL A 72 -12.58 9.85 -15.14
N ILE A 73 -13.62 9.61 -14.33
CA ILE A 73 -13.46 9.49 -12.87
C ILE A 73 -12.52 8.32 -12.54
N LEU A 74 -12.72 7.16 -13.17
CA LEU A 74 -11.84 6.00 -12.97
C LEU A 74 -10.39 6.30 -13.36
N LYS A 75 -10.14 6.97 -14.49
CA LYS A 75 -8.78 7.43 -14.86
C LYS A 75 -8.15 8.34 -13.81
N ILE A 76 -8.93 9.24 -13.21
CA ILE A 76 -8.43 10.14 -12.16
C ILE A 76 -8.11 9.35 -10.90
N LEU A 77 -8.97 8.40 -10.52
CA LEU A 77 -8.75 7.52 -9.38
C LEU A 77 -7.53 6.62 -9.60
N ASP A 78 -7.39 6.02 -10.78
CA ASP A 78 -6.21 5.25 -11.19
C ASP A 78 -4.91 6.04 -11.01
N ILE A 79 -4.88 7.31 -11.41
CA ILE A 79 -3.70 8.16 -11.23
C ILE A 79 -3.32 8.27 -9.76
N GLY A 80 -4.31 8.45 -8.87
CA GLY A 80 -4.07 8.52 -7.43
C GLY A 80 -3.67 7.17 -6.82
N PHE A 81 -4.38 6.11 -7.18
CA PHE A 81 -4.13 4.76 -6.69
C PHE A 81 -2.79 4.21 -7.17
N LEU A 82 -2.37 4.49 -8.40
CA LEU A 82 -1.02 4.14 -8.86
C LEU A 82 0.05 4.98 -8.15
N ALA A 83 -0.24 6.23 -7.82
CA ALA A 83 0.71 7.07 -7.10
C ALA A 83 0.95 6.58 -5.65
N ILE A 84 -0.10 6.09 -4.99
CA ILE A 84 -0.10 5.76 -3.56
C ILE A 84 0.02 4.25 -3.32
N LEU A 85 -0.71 3.42 -4.06
CA LEU A 85 -0.85 1.97 -3.85
C LEU A 85 -0.23 1.10 -4.97
N ASP A 86 0.45 1.68 -5.96
CA ASP A 86 1.04 1.00 -7.13
C ASP A 86 0.09 0.02 -7.85
N ARG A 87 -1.22 0.30 -7.83
CA ARG A 87 -2.24 -0.49 -8.52
C ARG A 87 -3.38 0.40 -9.04
N PRO A 88 -4.16 -0.02 -10.04
CA PRO A 88 -5.36 0.70 -10.44
C PRO A 88 -6.43 0.66 -9.35
N PHE A 89 -7.39 1.58 -9.45
CA PHE A 89 -8.55 1.62 -8.56
C PHE A 89 -9.48 0.45 -8.86
N ASP A 90 -10.00 -0.21 -7.83
CA ASP A 90 -10.99 -1.27 -7.92
C ASP A 90 -12.38 -0.73 -7.53
N PRO A 91 -13.29 -0.53 -8.51
CA PRO A 91 -14.60 0.04 -8.24
C PRO A 91 -15.54 -0.83 -7.41
N LEU A 92 -15.19 -2.09 -7.10
CA LEU A 92 -15.99 -2.92 -6.20
C LEU A 92 -15.44 -2.90 -4.79
N ASN A 93 -14.12 -2.89 -4.65
CA ASN A 93 -13.47 -3.17 -3.37
C ASN A 93 -12.91 -1.91 -2.71
N ASP A 94 -12.64 -0.84 -3.45
CA ASP A 94 -11.85 0.30 -2.93
C ASP A 94 -12.67 1.49 -2.44
N TRP A 95 -13.98 1.54 -2.68
CA TRP A 95 -14.83 2.66 -2.20
C TRP A 95 -14.78 2.84 -0.69
N VAL A 96 -14.54 1.75 0.04
CA VAL A 96 -14.38 1.73 1.49
C VAL A 96 -13.18 2.57 1.97
N TYR A 97 -12.14 2.73 1.15
CA TYR A 97 -10.97 3.55 1.49
C TYR A 97 -11.26 5.06 1.50
N VAL A 98 -12.39 5.52 0.97
CA VAL A 98 -12.70 6.97 0.92
C VAL A 98 -12.75 7.58 2.33
N GLY A 99 -13.39 6.90 3.29
CA GLY A 99 -13.47 7.35 4.67
C GLY A 99 -12.09 7.43 5.35
N PRO A 100 -11.37 6.30 5.47
CA PRO A 100 -10.02 6.26 6.01
C PRO A 100 -9.05 7.22 5.31
N GLY A 101 -9.12 7.35 3.98
CA GLY A 101 -8.28 8.28 3.21
C GLY A 101 -8.51 9.74 3.59
N VAL A 102 -9.75 10.15 3.85
CA VAL A 102 -10.05 11.49 4.39
C VAL A 102 -9.53 11.64 5.82
N GLY A 103 -9.59 10.59 6.64
CA GLY A 103 -8.99 10.55 7.98
C GLY A 103 -7.49 10.79 7.94
N VAL A 104 -6.74 10.00 7.16
CA VAL A 104 -5.29 10.13 6.98
C VAL A 104 -4.89 11.52 6.47
N LEU A 105 -5.65 12.08 5.51
CA LEU A 105 -5.46 13.47 5.09
C LEU A 105 -5.72 14.46 6.22
N GLY A 106 -6.76 14.22 7.03
CA GLY A 106 -7.08 15.04 8.19
C GLY A 106 -5.98 15.05 9.24
N ASP A 107 -5.36 13.90 9.49
CA ASP A 107 -4.25 13.74 10.43
C ASP A 107 -2.93 14.31 9.89
N SER A 108 -2.77 14.34 8.56
CA SER A 108 -1.57 14.85 7.90
C SER A 108 -1.58 16.38 7.68
N ILE A 109 -2.68 16.93 7.17
CA ILE A 109 -2.78 18.35 6.73
C ILE A 109 -3.93 19.12 7.41
N GLY A 110 -4.59 18.51 8.38
CA GLY A 110 -5.69 19.09 9.15
C GLY A 110 -7.08 18.80 8.59
N HIS A 111 -8.02 18.56 9.51
CA HIS A 111 -9.40 18.13 9.20
C HIS A 111 -10.15 19.06 8.22
N ARG A 112 -10.00 20.38 8.34
CA ARG A 112 -10.70 21.33 7.45
C ARG A 112 -10.21 21.22 6.00
N ALA A 113 -8.90 21.06 5.81
CA ALA A 113 -8.32 20.88 4.48
C ALA A 113 -8.75 19.55 3.86
N ALA A 114 -8.76 18.47 4.66
CA ALA A 114 -9.23 17.17 4.22
C ALA A 114 -10.70 17.19 3.77
N VAL A 115 -11.60 17.80 4.57
CA VAL A 115 -13.02 17.93 4.21
C VAL A 115 -13.20 18.80 2.95
N ALA A 116 -12.47 19.92 2.84
CA ALA A 116 -12.52 20.77 1.65
C ALA A 116 -12.06 20.01 0.38
N SER A 117 -11.01 19.20 0.48
CA SER A 117 -10.54 18.34 -0.61
C SER A 117 -11.57 17.30 -1.01
N ALA A 118 -12.19 16.62 -0.03
CA ALA A 118 -13.23 15.63 -0.27
C ALA A 118 -14.46 16.25 -0.97
N VAL A 119 -14.93 17.40 -0.49
CA VAL A 119 -16.05 18.14 -1.11
C VAL A 119 -15.69 18.58 -2.53
N THR A 120 -14.47 19.08 -2.74
CA THR A 120 -14.00 19.50 -4.06
C THR A 120 -13.98 18.33 -5.04
N ALA A 121 -13.48 17.17 -4.62
CA ALA A 121 -13.47 15.95 -5.43
C ALA A 121 -14.90 15.49 -5.78
N ALA A 122 -15.83 15.50 -4.81
CA ALA A 122 -17.23 15.15 -5.03
C ALA A 122 -17.92 16.10 -6.02
N VAL A 123 -17.73 17.41 -5.85
CA VAL A 123 -18.26 18.43 -6.79
C VAL A 123 -17.68 18.22 -8.18
N LEU A 124 -16.38 17.98 -8.30
CA LEU A 124 -15.74 17.70 -9.58
C LEU A 124 -16.34 16.45 -10.26
N GLY A 125 -16.58 15.38 -9.51
CA GLY A 125 -17.25 14.18 -10.00
C GLY A 125 -18.65 14.48 -10.57
N VAL A 126 -19.47 15.25 -9.85
CA VAL A 126 -20.80 15.67 -10.32
C VAL A 126 -20.70 16.55 -11.58
N VAL A 127 -19.73 17.46 -11.62
CA VAL A 127 -19.49 18.32 -12.79
C VAL A 127 -19.10 17.46 -14.01
N ILE A 128 -18.22 16.47 -13.86
CA ILE A 128 -17.83 15.55 -14.93
C ILE A 128 -19.05 14.75 -15.45
N LEU A 129 -19.81 14.15 -14.53
CA LEU A 129 -20.99 13.33 -14.83
C LEU A 129 -22.16 14.12 -15.44
N THR A 130 -22.16 15.45 -15.33
CA THR A 130 -23.18 16.31 -15.94
C THR A 130 -22.70 16.97 -17.23
N LEU A 131 -21.48 17.51 -17.26
CA LEU A 131 -20.97 18.24 -18.42
C LEU A 131 -20.65 17.33 -19.61
N LEU A 132 -20.10 16.13 -19.39
CA LEU A 132 -19.75 15.23 -20.49
C LEU A 132 -20.97 14.73 -21.26
N PRO A 133 -22.07 14.28 -20.63
CA PRO A 133 -23.34 14.02 -21.33
C PRO A 133 -23.83 15.21 -22.15
N LEU A 134 -23.78 16.43 -21.59
CA LEU A 134 -24.21 17.63 -22.30
C LEU A 134 -23.32 17.92 -23.52
N CYS A 135 -22.02 17.72 -23.41
CA CYS A 135 -21.07 17.85 -24.51
C CYS A 135 -21.36 16.83 -25.62
N VAL A 136 -21.52 15.56 -25.27
CA VAL A 136 -21.83 14.48 -26.23
C VAL A 136 -23.15 14.73 -26.94
N VAL A 137 -24.22 15.08 -26.21
CA VAL A 137 -25.52 15.45 -26.78
C VAL A 137 -25.40 16.61 -27.75
N ARG A 138 -24.62 17.65 -27.41
CA ARG A 138 -24.37 18.80 -28.28
C ARG A 138 -23.65 18.39 -29.56
N LEU A 139 -22.60 17.57 -29.47
CA LEU A 139 -21.81 17.11 -30.61
C LEU A 139 -22.63 16.21 -31.54
N MET A 140 -23.40 15.25 -31.00
CA MET A 140 -24.25 14.38 -31.83
C MET A 140 -25.35 15.17 -32.56
N ARG A 141 -25.91 16.22 -31.94
CA ARG A 141 -26.86 17.13 -32.62
C ARG A 141 -26.19 17.90 -33.76
N LEU A 142 -24.93 18.32 -33.59
CA LEU A 142 -24.17 19.01 -34.64
C LEU A 142 -23.85 18.09 -35.82
N VAL A 143 -23.38 16.88 -35.52
CA VAL A 143 -23.06 15.83 -36.51
C VAL A 143 -24.27 15.52 -37.38
N ALA A 144 -25.44 15.35 -36.74
CA ALA A 144 -26.70 15.10 -37.42
C ALA A 144 -27.15 16.26 -38.33
N ARG A 145 -26.89 17.51 -37.93
CA ARG A 145 -27.20 18.70 -38.75
C ARG A 145 -26.29 18.83 -39.98
N HIS A 146 -25.05 18.33 -39.90
CA HIS A 146 -24.05 18.42 -40.97
C HIS A 146 -23.76 17.06 -41.63
N HIS A 147 -24.81 16.25 -41.82
CA HIS A 147 -24.73 14.84 -42.20
C HIS A 147 -23.73 14.52 -43.33
N ARG A 148 -23.77 15.26 -44.44
CA ARG A 148 -22.89 15.03 -45.61
C ARG A 148 -21.40 15.24 -45.30
N PHE A 149 -21.08 16.26 -44.52
CA PHE A 149 -19.70 16.54 -44.11
C PHE A 149 -19.23 15.50 -43.10
N SER A 150 -20.08 15.20 -42.10
CA SER A 150 -19.80 14.20 -41.07
C SER A 150 -19.49 12.82 -41.64
N ILE A 151 -20.22 12.37 -42.68
CA ILE A 151 -19.92 11.09 -43.37
C ILE A 151 -18.52 11.12 -43.97
N ARG A 152 -18.17 12.16 -44.73
CA ARG A 152 -16.85 12.26 -45.36
C ARG A 152 -15.73 12.29 -44.32
N ALA A 153 -15.91 13.04 -43.25
CA ALA A 153 -14.95 13.16 -42.16
C ALA A 153 -14.75 11.81 -41.44
N VAL A 154 -15.84 11.12 -41.05
CA VAL A 154 -15.73 9.84 -40.33
C VAL A 154 -15.19 8.72 -41.22
N THR A 155 -15.52 8.71 -42.51
CA THR A 155 -14.92 7.75 -43.46
C THR A 155 -13.42 8.00 -43.63
N GLY A 156 -13.00 9.25 -43.82
CA GLY A 156 -11.59 9.60 -43.96
C GLY A 156 -10.78 9.27 -42.70
N LEU A 157 -11.28 9.69 -41.53
CA LEU A 157 -10.65 9.38 -40.24
C LEU A 157 -10.65 7.87 -39.94
N GLY A 158 -11.71 7.15 -40.31
CA GLY A 158 -11.78 5.69 -40.16
C GLY A 158 -10.75 4.96 -41.02
N VAL A 159 -10.55 5.39 -42.27
CA VAL A 159 -9.49 4.83 -43.13
C VAL A 159 -8.10 5.12 -42.55
N ILE A 160 -7.85 6.36 -42.11
CA ILE A 160 -6.58 6.73 -41.45
C ILE A 160 -6.36 5.86 -40.21
N TRP A 161 -7.39 5.70 -39.38
CA TRP A 161 -7.34 4.87 -38.19
C TRP A 161 -6.99 3.41 -38.52
N ILE A 162 -7.66 2.81 -39.52
CA ILE A 162 -7.39 1.43 -39.96
C ILE A 162 -5.95 1.29 -40.46
N LEU A 163 -5.47 2.23 -41.29
CA LEU A 163 -4.10 2.20 -41.78
C LEU A 163 -3.10 2.30 -40.61
N CYS A 164 -3.30 3.25 -39.69
CA CYS A 164 -2.47 3.37 -38.51
C CYS A 164 -2.46 2.09 -37.65
N ALA A 165 -3.62 1.44 -37.48
CA ALA A 165 -3.75 0.20 -36.72
C ALA A 165 -3.04 -0.98 -37.41
N VAL A 166 -3.27 -1.18 -38.71
CA VAL A 166 -2.70 -2.30 -39.50
C VAL A 166 -1.18 -2.18 -39.59
N PHE A 167 -0.65 -0.98 -39.78
CA PHE A 167 0.80 -0.74 -39.85
C PHE A 167 1.45 -0.53 -38.48
N GLY A 168 0.68 -0.61 -37.39
CA GLY A 168 1.20 -0.46 -36.02
C GLY A 168 1.88 0.89 -35.77
N LEU A 169 1.40 1.98 -36.38
CA LEU A 169 2.02 3.30 -36.23
C LEU A 169 1.88 3.81 -34.78
N GLN A 170 3.02 4.14 -34.18
CA GLN A 170 3.12 4.65 -32.81
C GLN A 170 3.70 6.07 -32.80
N LEU A 171 3.17 6.93 -31.92
CA LEU A 171 3.70 8.27 -31.69
C LEU A 171 4.90 8.25 -30.73
N SER A 172 4.92 7.28 -29.82
CA SER A 172 5.99 6.93 -28.92
C SER A 172 5.86 5.44 -28.55
N PRO A 173 6.90 4.81 -27.97
CA PRO A 173 6.80 3.43 -27.51
C PRO A 173 5.55 3.21 -26.65
N GLY A 174 4.71 2.24 -27.03
CA GLY A 174 3.47 1.92 -26.32
C GLY A 174 2.30 2.88 -26.55
N MET A 175 2.42 3.84 -27.48
CA MET A 175 1.40 4.85 -27.77
C MET A 175 0.93 4.80 -29.24
N PRO A 176 0.02 3.88 -29.60
CA PRO A 176 -0.47 3.75 -30.97
C PRO A 176 -1.33 4.95 -31.39
N VAL A 177 -1.15 5.42 -32.63
CA VAL A 177 -1.95 6.53 -33.22
C VAL A 177 -3.44 6.15 -33.26
N ALA A 178 -3.73 4.91 -33.63
CA ALA A 178 -5.05 4.30 -33.55
C ALA A 178 -5.35 3.92 -32.09
N SER A 179 -6.22 4.68 -31.42
CA SER A 179 -6.53 4.49 -30.00
C SER A 179 -7.85 3.76 -29.79
N THR A 180 -7.86 2.85 -28.81
CA THR A 180 -9.02 2.17 -28.22
C THR A 180 -9.05 2.34 -26.69
N SER A 181 -8.33 3.33 -26.16
CA SER A 181 -8.03 3.43 -24.73
C SER A 181 -9.25 3.53 -23.80
N ALA A 182 -10.38 4.09 -24.25
CA ALA A 182 -11.59 4.15 -23.42
C ALA A 182 -12.34 2.81 -23.43
N ALA A 183 -12.37 2.13 -24.57
CA ALA A 183 -12.93 0.78 -24.70
C ALA A 183 -12.08 -0.26 -23.94
N ASP A 184 -10.75 -0.17 -24.05
CA ASP A 184 -9.82 -1.07 -23.37
C ASP A 184 -9.97 -0.94 -21.85
N LEU A 185 -10.06 0.29 -21.32
CA LEU A 185 -10.34 0.53 -19.91
C LEU A 185 -11.69 -0.07 -19.50
N ALA A 186 -12.76 0.21 -20.25
CA ALA A 186 -14.09 -0.34 -19.93
C ALA A 186 -14.12 -1.88 -19.93
N LEU A 187 -13.42 -2.52 -20.86
CA LEU A 187 -13.29 -3.98 -20.91
C LEU A 187 -12.45 -4.52 -19.75
N HIS A 188 -11.38 -3.81 -19.37
CA HIS A 188 -10.55 -4.13 -18.22
C HIS A 188 -11.40 -4.14 -16.94
N GLU A 189 -12.17 -3.08 -16.69
CA GLU A 189 -13.07 -2.97 -15.53
C GLU A 189 -14.07 -4.15 -15.45
N VAL A 190 -14.71 -4.50 -16.56
CA VAL A 190 -15.65 -5.64 -16.60
C VAL A 190 -14.93 -6.97 -16.31
N SER A 191 -13.70 -7.12 -16.78
CA SER A 191 -12.90 -8.32 -16.53
C SER A 191 -12.44 -8.40 -15.08
N GLN A 192 -12.06 -7.27 -14.48
CA GLN A 192 -11.66 -7.13 -13.08
C GLN A 192 -12.82 -7.48 -12.15
N VAL A 193 -13.99 -6.87 -12.34
CA VAL A 193 -15.21 -7.19 -11.59
C VAL A 193 -15.51 -8.71 -11.56
N ARG A 194 -15.34 -9.38 -12.70
CA ARG A 194 -15.52 -10.85 -12.80
C ARG A 194 -14.40 -11.63 -12.11
N ALA A 195 -13.18 -11.14 -12.16
CA ALA A 195 -12.04 -11.71 -11.43
C ALA A 195 -12.27 -11.58 -9.92
N ASP A 196 -12.72 -10.42 -9.44
CA ASP A 196 -12.95 -10.16 -8.01
C ASP A 196 -14.02 -11.09 -7.46
N ILE A 197 -15.15 -11.24 -8.16
CA ILE A 197 -16.23 -12.16 -7.75
C ILE A 197 -15.70 -13.60 -7.61
N ARG A 198 -14.86 -14.06 -8.55
CA ARG A 198 -14.23 -15.39 -8.47
C ARG A 198 -13.19 -15.44 -7.35
N GLY A 199 -12.43 -14.37 -7.17
CA GLY A 199 -11.44 -14.19 -6.11
C GLY A 199 -12.06 -14.38 -4.73
N ARG A 200 -13.24 -13.79 -4.47
CA ARG A 200 -13.96 -13.98 -3.19
C ARG A 200 -14.25 -15.46 -2.89
N GLN A 201 -14.69 -16.21 -3.90
CA GLN A 201 -14.99 -17.64 -3.75
C GLN A 201 -13.74 -18.49 -3.55
N THR A 202 -12.64 -18.15 -4.24
CA THR A 202 -11.34 -18.81 -4.05
C THR A 202 -10.80 -18.54 -2.65
N PHE A 203 -10.76 -17.27 -2.24
CA PHE A 203 -10.28 -16.86 -0.93
C PHE A 203 -11.09 -17.48 0.22
N ALA A 204 -12.40 -17.64 0.06
CA ALA A 204 -13.24 -18.35 1.03
C ALA A 204 -12.76 -19.79 1.27
N LYS A 205 -12.30 -20.47 0.23
CA LYS A 205 -11.76 -21.83 0.34
C LYS A 205 -10.38 -21.82 0.98
N GLU A 206 -9.53 -20.85 0.62
CA GLU A 206 -8.18 -20.70 1.18
C GLU A 206 -8.22 -20.45 2.69
N ILE A 207 -9.16 -19.63 3.18
CA ILE A 207 -9.37 -19.38 4.61
C ILE A 207 -9.54 -20.72 5.37
N GLY A 208 -10.36 -21.63 4.83
CA GLY A 208 -10.66 -22.92 5.45
C GLY A 208 -9.55 -23.97 5.35
N VAL A 209 -8.46 -23.71 4.63
CA VAL A 209 -7.33 -24.64 4.49
C VAL A 209 -6.16 -24.13 5.33
N ASP A 210 -6.11 -24.56 6.60
CA ASP A 210 -5.03 -24.21 7.52
C ASP A 210 -4.29 -25.47 7.99
N ARG A 211 -2.99 -25.55 7.67
CA ARG A 211 -2.12 -26.67 8.04
C ARG A 211 -1.97 -26.80 9.57
N PHE A 212 -2.04 -25.69 10.30
CA PHE A 212 -1.72 -25.63 11.72
C PHE A 212 -2.94 -25.50 12.63
N ALA A 213 -4.16 -25.42 12.07
CA ALA A 213 -5.38 -25.21 12.85
C ALA A 213 -5.52 -26.24 14.00
N ASP A 214 -5.31 -27.52 13.68
CA ASP A 214 -5.47 -28.65 14.61
C ASP A 214 -4.16 -29.04 15.34
N THR A 215 -3.08 -28.27 15.19
CA THR A 215 -1.83 -28.56 15.92
C THR A 215 -2.07 -28.43 17.43
N PRO A 216 -1.74 -29.45 18.26
CA PRO A 216 -1.91 -29.36 19.71
C PRO A 216 -1.11 -28.21 20.33
N ASP A 217 -1.68 -27.57 21.36
CA ASP A 217 -1.11 -26.38 22.02
C ASP A 217 0.32 -26.62 22.54
N ASP A 218 0.59 -27.80 23.10
CA ASP A 218 1.90 -28.20 23.62
C ASP A 218 2.93 -28.53 22.53
N ARG A 219 2.55 -28.46 21.25
CA ARG A 219 3.43 -28.64 20.09
C ARG A 219 3.68 -27.36 19.30
N LEU A 220 2.94 -26.30 19.57
CA LEU A 220 3.16 -24.99 18.98
C LEU A 220 4.41 -24.35 19.58
N LEU A 221 5.28 -23.81 18.71
CA LEU A 221 6.36 -22.89 19.07
C LEU A 221 7.32 -23.43 20.16
N THR A 222 7.50 -24.76 20.22
CA THR A 222 8.35 -25.43 21.22
C THR A 222 9.79 -24.94 21.23
N GLY A 223 10.32 -24.53 20.07
CA GLY A 223 11.69 -24.02 19.92
C GLY A 223 11.88 -22.58 20.42
N LEU A 224 10.80 -21.88 20.79
CA LEU A 224 10.85 -20.51 21.31
C LEU A 224 10.44 -20.43 22.78
N ARG A 225 10.09 -21.54 23.44
CA ARG A 225 9.61 -21.53 24.83
C ARG A 225 10.54 -20.78 25.78
N GLY A 226 9.94 -19.93 26.61
CA GLY A 226 10.65 -19.08 27.57
C GLY A 226 11.20 -17.79 26.97
N LYS A 227 11.07 -17.57 25.66
CA LYS A 227 11.59 -16.39 24.96
C LYS A 227 10.51 -15.37 24.71
N ASP A 228 10.87 -14.10 24.82
CA ASP A 228 10.05 -13.02 24.29
C ASP A 228 10.23 -12.94 22.79
N VAL A 229 9.13 -12.87 22.05
CA VAL A 229 9.13 -12.82 20.59
C VAL A 229 8.43 -11.55 20.13
N ILE A 230 9.16 -10.64 19.50
CA ILE A 230 8.62 -9.37 19.05
C ILE A 230 8.63 -9.33 17.52
N LEU A 231 7.48 -9.08 16.92
CA LEU A 231 7.32 -8.68 15.52
C LEU A 231 7.28 -7.15 15.48
N ALA A 232 8.33 -6.52 14.96
CA ALA A 232 8.42 -5.07 14.84
C ALA A 232 8.28 -4.66 13.37
N PHE A 233 7.11 -4.13 13.01
CA PHE A 233 6.89 -3.52 11.71
C PHE A 233 7.52 -2.13 11.69
N VAL A 234 8.41 -1.90 10.72
CA VAL A 234 8.95 -0.58 10.42
C VAL A 234 8.14 -0.01 9.27
N GLU A 235 7.31 0.97 9.56
CA GLU A 235 6.40 1.62 8.61
C GLU A 235 7.14 2.07 7.34
N SER A 236 6.60 1.71 6.18
CA SER A 236 7.14 2.09 4.87
C SER A 236 8.60 1.65 4.63
N TYR A 237 9.10 0.62 5.33
CA TYR A 237 10.44 0.05 5.13
C TYR A 237 10.47 -0.92 3.94
N GLY A 238 10.47 -0.35 2.73
CA GLY A 238 10.59 -1.10 1.48
C GLY A 238 12.03 -1.36 1.06
N ARG A 239 12.23 -2.26 0.08
CA ARG A 239 13.55 -2.56 -0.50
C ARG A 239 14.26 -1.30 -1.01
N VAL A 240 13.53 -0.28 -1.45
CA VAL A 240 14.12 1.00 -1.89
C VAL A 240 14.97 1.68 -0.81
N ALA A 241 14.67 1.42 0.47
CA ALA A 241 15.45 1.93 1.60
C ALA A 241 16.87 1.39 1.62
N VAL A 242 17.11 0.21 1.05
CA VAL A 242 18.40 -0.51 1.12
C VAL A 242 19.01 -0.81 -0.25
N GLN A 243 18.32 -0.47 -1.35
CA GLN A 243 18.81 -0.74 -2.70
C GLN A 243 18.42 0.34 -3.71
N ASP A 244 19.36 0.64 -4.62
CA ASP A 244 19.16 1.42 -5.85
C ASP A 244 18.56 2.82 -5.69
N SER A 245 18.77 3.45 -4.53
CA SER A 245 18.27 4.80 -4.26
C SER A 245 19.38 5.76 -3.84
N THR A 246 19.09 7.06 -3.86
CA THR A 246 20.05 8.10 -3.44
C THR A 246 20.31 8.14 -1.94
N PHE A 247 19.46 7.47 -1.15
CA PHE A 247 19.46 7.46 0.32
C PHE A 247 19.80 6.08 0.91
N SER A 248 19.81 5.01 0.11
CA SER A 248 20.15 3.68 0.62
C SER A 248 21.54 3.58 1.26
N PRO A 249 22.60 4.26 0.77
CA PRO A 249 23.93 4.13 1.39
C PRO A 249 23.97 4.55 2.87
N GLN A 250 23.13 5.51 3.28
CA GLN A 250 23.04 5.97 4.66
C GLN A 250 22.29 4.94 5.52
N VAL A 251 21.20 4.37 5.01
CA VAL A 251 20.46 3.29 5.67
C VAL A 251 21.32 2.03 5.80
N ASP A 252 22.07 1.68 4.75
CA ASP A 252 23.04 0.58 4.73
C ASP A 252 24.06 0.74 5.86
N ALA A 253 24.60 1.95 6.04
CA ALA A 253 25.55 2.24 7.10
C ALA A 253 24.94 2.07 8.51
N VAL A 254 23.66 2.43 8.70
CA VAL A 254 22.94 2.19 9.97
C VAL A 254 22.77 0.70 10.25
N LEU A 255 22.38 -0.08 9.23
CA LEU A 255 22.17 -1.54 9.35
C LEU A 255 23.48 -2.29 9.58
N ASP A 256 24.56 -1.93 8.89
CA ASP A 256 25.87 -2.55 9.03
C ASP A 256 26.47 -2.24 10.41
N ALA A 257 26.48 -0.96 10.82
CA ALA A 257 26.94 -0.56 12.14
C ALA A 257 26.05 -1.14 13.26
N GLY A 258 24.74 -1.25 13.02
CA GLY A 258 23.81 -1.93 13.92
C GLY A 258 24.11 -3.41 14.07
N THR A 259 24.36 -4.10 12.97
CA THR A 259 24.76 -5.51 12.96
C THR A 259 26.02 -5.73 13.80
N ASP A 260 27.05 -4.89 13.64
CA ASP A 260 28.29 -5.00 14.40
C ASP A 260 28.09 -4.74 15.89
N ARG A 261 27.29 -3.73 16.22
CA ARG A 261 26.92 -3.39 17.61
C ARG A 261 26.15 -4.51 18.30
N LEU A 262 25.16 -5.09 17.62
CA LEU A 262 24.37 -6.22 18.14
C LEU A 262 25.23 -7.48 18.29
N ARG A 263 26.13 -7.74 17.33
CA ARG A 263 27.09 -8.84 17.43
C ARG A 263 28.02 -8.70 18.64
N ALA A 264 28.50 -7.48 18.91
CA ALA A 264 29.31 -7.21 20.10
C ALA A 264 28.52 -7.45 21.40
N ALA A 265 27.19 -7.30 21.38
CA ALA A 265 26.29 -7.62 22.49
C ALA A 265 25.83 -9.09 22.53
N GLY A 266 26.38 -9.97 21.67
CA GLY A 266 26.07 -11.40 21.65
C GLY A 266 24.90 -11.81 20.75
N PHE A 267 24.26 -10.86 20.07
CA PHE A 267 23.17 -11.15 19.14
C PHE A 267 23.69 -11.56 17.76
N SER A 268 23.00 -12.51 17.14
CA SER A 268 23.13 -12.82 15.72
C SER A 268 21.96 -12.21 14.96
N SER A 269 22.14 -11.97 13.66
CA SER A 269 21.06 -11.52 12.78
C SER A 269 21.12 -12.22 11.41
N ARG A 270 19.94 -12.48 10.85
CA ARG A 270 19.77 -12.99 9.48
C ARG A 270 18.66 -12.25 8.75
N SER A 271 18.94 -11.78 7.53
CA SER A 271 18.00 -10.97 6.74
C SER A 271 17.74 -11.53 5.34
N ALA A 272 16.58 -11.15 4.80
CA ALA A 272 16.09 -11.48 3.47
C ALA A 272 15.01 -10.46 3.04
N PHE A 273 14.23 -10.79 2.01
CA PHE A 273 13.08 -9.99 1.58
C PHE A 273 11.78 -10.79 1.62
N LEU A 274 10.68 -10.10 1.90
CA LEU A 274 9.32 -10.55 1.63
C LEU A 274 8.67 -9.68 0.56
N THR A 275 7.83 -10.25 -0.30
CA THR A 275 6.92 -9.48 -1.16
C THR A 275 5.66 -9.17 -0.37
N SER A 276 5.42 -7.88 -0.11
CA SER A 276 4.23 -7.36 0.58
C SER A 276 2.98 -7.45 -0.30
N PRO A 277 1.79 -7.70 0.28
CA PRO A 277 0.52 -7.66 -0.44
C PRO A 277 0.03 -6.23 -0.72
N THR A 278 0.67 -5.21 -0.16
CA THR A 278 0.30 -3.80 -0.31
C THR A 278 1.52 -2.95 -0.69
N PHE A 279 1.28 -1.66 -0.92
CA PHE A 279 2.28 -0.68 -1.32
C PHE A 279 1.86 0.68 -0.80
N GLY A 280 2.78 1.45 -0.21
CA GLY A 280 2.60 2.86 0.15
C GLY A 280 1.60 3.19 1.26
N ALA A 281 0.59 2.35 1.48
CA ALA A 281 -0.38 2.47 2.57
C ALA A 281 -1.06 1.11 2.83
N ALA A 282 -2.08 1.13 3.69
CA ALA A 282 -2.89 -0.03 4.07
C ALA A 282 -2.08 -1.16 4.73
N SER A 283 -1.18 -0.80 5.64
CA SER A 283 -0.29 -1.69 6.41
C SER A 283 -1.00 -2.90 7.03
N TRP A 284 -2.25 -2.73 7.49
CA TRP A 284 -3.08 -3.84 8.02
C TRP A 284 -3.24 -5.02 7.05
N LEU A 285 -3.12 -4.81 5.73
CA LEU A 285 -3.09 -5.88 4.73
C LEU A 285 -1.82 -6.73 4.83
N ALA A 286 -0.67 -6.10 5.04
CA ALA A 286 0.59 -6.79 5.29
C ALA A 286 0.56 -7.54 6.62
N HIS A 287 0.02 -6.92 7.68
CA HIS A 287 -0.03 -7.53 9.01
C HIS A 287 -0.95 -8.73 9.01
N SER A 288 -2.17 -8.60 8.47
CA SER A 288 -3.10 -9.72 8.31
C SER A 288 -2.52 -10.84 7.44
N THR A 289 -1.76 -10.50 6.41
CA THR A 289 -1.08 -11.48 5.55
C THR A 289 -0.01 -12.26 6.30
N LEU A 290 0.87 -11.57 7.03
CA LEU A 290 1.90 -12.19 7.86
C LEU A 290 1.28 -13.06 8.97
N GLN A 291 0.26 -12.53 9.64
CA GLN A 291 -0.42 -13.18 10.76
C GLN A 291 -1.17 -14.44 10.34
N SER A 292 -1.95 -14.36 9.26
CA SER A 292 -2.86 -15.44 8.85
C SER A 292 -2.26 -16.43 7.85
N GLY A 293 -1.10 -16.11 7.28
CA GLY A 293 -0.49 -16.91 6.21
C GLY A 293 -1.37 -17.02 4.97
N LEU A 294 -2.22 -16.02 4.73
CA LEU A 294 -3.08 -15.89 3.55
C LEU A 294 -2.70 -14.60 2.82
N TRP A 295 -2.80 -14.60 1.49
CA TRP A 295 -2.55 -13.39 0.72
C TRP A 295 -3.73 -12.42 0.80
N VAL A 296 -3.65 -11.45 1.70
CA VAL A 296 -4.66 -10.42 1.94
C VAL A 296 -4.23 -9.12 1.25
N ASP A 297 -4.53 -8.98 -0.03
CA ASP A 297 -4.10 -7.87 -0.91
C ASP A 297 -5.19 -6.83 -1.18
N SER A 298 -6.29 -6.90 -0.44
CA SER A 298 -7.42 -5.98 -0.60
C SER A 298 -8.26 -5.91 0.66
N GLN A 299 -8.92 -4.78 0.87
CA GLN A 299 -9.88 -4.62 1.96
C GLN A 299 -10.98 -5.68 1.92
N GLN A 300 -11.42 -6.08 0.72
CA GLN A 300 -12.42 -7.12 0.55
C GLN A 300 -11.98 -8.48 1.11
N ARG A 301 -10.71 -8.87 0.92
CA ARG A 301 -10.17 -10.10 1.53
C ARG A 301 -10.01 -9.94 3.03
N TYR A 302 -9.56 -8.77 3.48
CA TYR A 302 -9.43 -8.47 4.90
C TYR A 302 -10.76 -8.63 5.64
N GLU A 303 -11.82 -7.98 5.16
CA GLU A 303 -13.17 -8.09 5.72
C GLU A 303 -13.75 -9.51 5.61
N GLN A 304 -13.40 -10.24 4.55
CA GLN A 304 -13.80 -11.64 4.42
C GLN A 304 -13.07 -12.56 5.40
N LEU A 305 -11.84 -12.23 5.81
CA LEU A 305 -11.01 -13.01 6.72
C LEU A 305 -11.44 -12.86 8.18
N LEU A 306 -11.60 -11.62 8.64
CA LEU A 306 -11.87 -11.26 10.04
C LEU A 306 -12.97 -12.06 10.78
N PRO A 307 -14.12 -12.41 10.17
CA PRO A 307 -15.16 -13.15 10.88
C PRO A 307 -14.93 -14.67 10.99
N ASN A 308 -13.76 -15.19 10.58
CA ASN A 308 -13.46 -16.63 10.58
C ASN A 308 -12.41 -17.00 11.64
N ASP A 309 -12.33 -18.29 11.97
CA ASP A 309 -11.39 -18.84 12.97
C ASP A 309 -10.03 -19.26 12.36
N ARG A 310 -9.48 -18.48 11.43
CA ARG A 310 -8.14 -18.73 10.86
C ARG A 310 -7.08 -18.59 11.96
N LEU A 311 -6.17 -19.57 12.12
CA LEU A 311 -5.13 -19.50 13.14
C LEU A 311 -4.09 -18.42 12.79
N THR A 312 -4.03 -17.34 13.56
CA THR A 312 -2.97 -16.32 13.39
C THR A 312 -1.69 -16.70 14.14
N LEU A 313 -0.56 -16.03 13.85
CA LEU A 313 0.68 -16.19 14.65
C LEU A 313 0.38 -15.87 16.11
N THR A 314 -0.28 -14.75 16.38
CA THR A 314 -0.66 -14.31 17.73
C THR A 314 -1.50 -15.34 18.45
N ALA A 315 -2.53 -15.90 17.80
CA ALA A 315 -3.36 -16.95 18.38
C ALA A 315 -2.56 -18.23 18.65
N ALA A 316 -1.58 -18.58 17.80
CA ALA A 316 -0.70 -19.72 18.04
C ALA A 316 0.20 -19.49 19.27
N PHE A 317 0.73 -18.28 19.46
CA PHE A 317 1.51 -17.90 20.66
C PHE A 317 0.66 -17.92 21.92
N GLY A 318 -0.56 -17.36 21.89
CA GLY A 318 -1.49 -17.37 23.01
C GLY A 318 -1.86 -18.80 23.44
N ARG A 319 -2.16 -19.68 22.47
CA ARG A 319 -2.39 -21.12 22.73
C ARG A 319 -1.17 -21.80 23.35
N ALA A 320 0.03 -21.40 22.95
CA ALA A 320 1.29 -21.94 23.49
C ALA A 320 1.69 -21.37 24.86
N GLY A 321 0.92 -20.42 25.42
CA GLY A 321 1.09 -19.88 26.77
C GLY A 321 1.81 -18.53 26.88
N TRP A 322 2.01 -17.82 25.76
CA TRP A 322 2.53 -16.46 25.78
C TRP A 322 1.42 -15.47 26.12
N ARG A 323 1.82 -14.37 26.77
CA ARG A 323 1.01 -13.15 26.80
C ARG A 323 1.11 -12.47 25.43
N THR A 324 -0.01 -12.20 24.77
CA THR A 324 -0.04 -11.59 23.43
C THR A 324 -0.37 -10.10 23.50
N VAL A 325 0.49 -9.27 22.92
CA VAL A 325 0.38 -7.82 23.00
C VAL A 325 0.52 -7.21 21.61
N PHE A 326 -0.24 -6.17 21.33
CA PHE A 326 -0.01 -5.31 20.18
C PHE A 326 0.16 -3.86 20.63
N ASP A 327 1.27 -3.22 20.25
CA ASP A 327 1.44 -1.77 20.33
C ASP A 327 1.24 -1.15 18.94
N VAL A 328 0.05 -0.55 18.75
CA VAL A 328 -0.42 0.06 17.50
C VAL A 328 -0.67 1.56 17.73
N PRO A 329 0.39 2.38 17.80
CA PRO A 329 0.35 3.76 18.25
C PRO A 329 -0.54 4.65 17.37
N ALA A 330 -0.69 4.32 16.08
CA ALA A 330 -1.51 5.09 15.14
C ALA A 330 -3.02 4.94 15.37
N ASN A 331 -3.47 3.92 16.12
CA ASN A 331 -4.89 3.74 16.40
C ASN A 331 -5.41 4.82 17.36
N THR A 332 -6.57 5.36 17.01
CA THR A 332 -7.28 6.39 17.80
C THR A 332 -8.68 5.95 18.23
N GLU A 333 -9.10 4.75 17.82
CA GLU A 333 -10.43 4.21 18.05
C GLU A 333 -10.32 2.77 18.54
N ASP A 334 -11.41 2.26 19.12
CA ASP A 334 -11.46 0.88 19.58
C ASP A 334 -11.46 -0.07 18.38
N TRP A 335 -10.64 -1.12 18.46
CA TRP A 335 -10.47 -2.09 17.39
C TRP A 335 -10.82 -3.50 17.88
N PRO A 336 -12.11 -3.87 17.87
CA PRO A 336 -12.59 -5.13 18.45
C PRO A 336 -12.01 -6.37 17.75
N GLU A 337 -11.61 -6.25 16.49
CA GLU A 337 -10.96 -7.31 15.71
C GLU A 337 -9.62 -7.75 16.32
N GLY A 338 -8.89 -6.85 16.98
CA GLY A 338 -7.64 -7.18 17.68
C GLY A 338 -7.84 -8.28 18.74
N SER A 339 -8.96 -8.26 19.45
CA SER A 339 -9.30 -9.30 20.43
C SER A 339 -10.06 -10.48 19.82
N SER A 340 -11.00 -10.22 18.92
CA SER A 340 -11.93 -11.25 18.41
C SER A 340 -11.33 -12.13 17.33
N PHE A 341 -10.48 -11.59 16.46
CA PHE A 341 -9.80 -12.34 15.40
C PHE A 341 -8.34 -12.64 15.77
N TYR A 342 -7.54 -11.63 16.11
CA TYR A 342 -6.11 -11.81 16.40
C TYR A 342 -5.82 -12.38 17.80
N ARG A 343 -6.79 -12.36 18.72
CA ARG A 343 -6.63 -12.90 20.08
C ARG A 343 -5.48 -12.24 20.87
N PHE A 344 -5.29 -10.93 20.69
CA PHE A 344 -4.41 -10.16 21.56
C PHE A 344 -5.01 -10.07 22.97
N ASP A 345 -4.21 -10.33 24.00
CA ASP A 345 -4.59 -10.10 25.41
C ASP A 345 -4.62 -8.61 25.74
N GLN A 346 -3.74 -7.82 25.10
CA GLN A 346 -3.61 -6.39 25.34
C GLN A 346 -3.36 -5.63 24.03
N LEU A 347 -4.09 -4.53 23.86
CA LEU A 347 -3.88 -3.55 22.78
C LEU A 347 -3.43 -2.23 23.40
N TYR A 348 -2.29 -1.73 22.94
CA TYR A 348 -1.79 -0.41 23.23
C TYR A 348 -1.97 0.49 22.00
N ASP A 349 -2.45 1.71 22.24
CA ASP A 349 -2.72 2.69 21.19
C ASP A 349 -2.42 4.11 21.71
N SER A 350 -2.61 5.13 20.86
CA SER A 350 -2.30 6.53 21.19
C SER A 350 -2.95 7.05 22.49
N ARG A 351 -4.01 6.41 22.97
CA ARG A 351 -4.85 6.86 24.08
C ARG A 351 -4.45 6.24 25.41
N ASN A 352 -3.73 5.11 25.42
CA ASN A 352 -3.51 4.31 26.63
C ASN A 352 -2.04 4.02 26.98
N VAL A 353 -1.08 4.45 26.15
CA VAL A 353 0.37 4.31 26.42
C VAL A 353 0.98 5.41 27.29
N GLY A 354 0.19 6.45 27.63
CA GLY A 354 0.60 7.53 28.53
C GLY A 354 1.51 8.60 27.93
N TYR A 355 1.59 8.70 26.59
CA TYR A 355 2.40 9.72 25.91
C TYR A 355 1.85 11.13 26.13
N ARG A 356 2.74 12.08 26.41
CA ARG A 356 2.44 13.51 26.65
C ARG A 356 3.31 14.46 25.83
N GLY A 357 4.20 13.93 25.00
CA GLY A 357 4.99 14.73 24.07
C GLY A 357 4.18 15.22 22.87
N PRO A 358 4.83 15.97 21.95
CA PRO A 358 4.18 16.43 20.73
C PRO A 358 4.03 15.31 19.68
N LYS A 359 3.14 15.53 18.72
CA LYS A 359 3.06 14.73 17.49
C LYS A 359 4.12 15.17 16.48
N PHE A 360 4.52 14.27 15.60
CA PHE A 360 5.41 14.52 14.47
C PHE A 360 4.62 14.31 13.16
N SER A 361 3.81 15.32 12.81
CA SER A 361 2.80 15.22 11.74
C SER A 361 1.83 14.05 11.98
N TYR A 362 1.86 13.02 11.12
CA TYR A 362 1.02 11.82 11.26
C TYR A 362 1.37 11.01 12.52
N ALA A 363 2.66 10.87 12.82
CA ALA A 363 3.14 10.06 13.94
C ALA A 363 2.67 10.66 15.28
N PRO A 364 1.82 9.97 16.05
CA PRO A 364 1.31 10.49 17.31
C PRO A 364 2.39 10.58 18.39
N MET A 365 3.47 9.80 18.24
CA MET A 365 4.64 9.74 19.11
C MET A 365 5.85 9.16 18.37
N PRO A 366 7.08 9.41 18.83
CA PRO A 366 8.30 8.80 18.26
C PRO A 366 8.46 7.32 18.58
N ASP A 367 9.14 6.59 17.71
CA ASP A 367 9.45 5.15 17.88
C ASP A 367 10.22 4.86 19.18
N GLN A 368 11.10 5.77 19.59
CA GLN A 368 11.81 5.67 20.86
C GLN A 368 10.85 5.65 22.07
N TYR A 369 9.75 6.42 22.02
CA TYR A 369 8.73 6.36 23.08
C TYR A 369 7.95 5.05 23.03
N ILE A 370 7.57 4.57 21.84
CA ILE A 370 6.85 3.31 21.64
C ILE A 370 7.64 2.16 22.29
N LEU A 371 8.92 2.02 21.93
CA LEU A 371 9.81 1.00 22.48
C LEU A 371 10.01 1.15 24.01
N SER A 372 10.15 2.38 24.51
CA SER A 372 10.27 2.64 25.94
C SER A 372 8.99 2.29 26.71
N ALA A 373 7.82 2.60 26.15
CA ALA A 373 6.53 2.32 26.75
C ALA A 373 6.27 0.81 26.77
N TYR A 374 6.49 0.13 25.63
CA TYR A 374 6.37 -1.32 25.51
C TYR A 374 7.22 -2.04 26.56
N ARG A 375 8.51 -1.69 26.69
CA ARG A 375 9.38 -2.26 27.72
C ARG A 375 8.82 -2.05 29.12
N ARG A 376 8.43 -0.83 29.45
CA ARG A 376 7.92 -0.47 30.79
C ARG A 376 6.65 -1.24 31.14
N LEU A 377 5.76 -1.42 30.16
CA LEU A 377 4.44 -2.01 30.36
C LEU A 377 4.48 -3.54 30.36
N GLU A 378 5.36 -4.15 29.54
CA GLU A 378 5.30 -5.59 29.28
C GLU A 378 6.58 -6.35 29.63
N LEU A 379 7.77 -5.74 29.47
CA LEU A 379 9.04 -6.48 29.61
C LEU A 379 9.75 -6.27 30.94
N ALA A 380 9.51 -5.14 31.63
CA ALA A 380 10.29 -4.73 32.79
C ALA A 380 10.04 -5.54 34.06
N SER A 381 8.89 -6.22 34.18
CA SER A 381 8.62 -7.13 35.29
C SER A 381 9.37 -8.45 35.09
N ALA A 382 10.02 -8.96 36.14
CA ALA A 382 10.67 -10.27 36.12
C ALA A 382 9.69 -11.43 36.40
N ASP A 383 8.56 -11.16 37.06
CA ASP A 383 7.50 -12.14 37.33
C ASP A 383 6.38 -11.97 36.31
N ARG A 384 6.59 -12.55 35.13
CA ARG A 384 5.64 -12.51 34.00
C ARG A 384 5.78 -13.76 33.12
N ALA A 385 4.74 -14.03 32.32
CA ALA A 385 4.85 -14.96 31.21
C ALA A 385 5.75 -14.36 30.09
N PRO A 386 6.34 -15.20 29.22
CA PRO A 386 6.93 -14.74 27.97
C PRO A 386 5.91 -13.96 27.14
N VAL A 387 6.36 -12.91 26.47
CA VAL A 387 5.51 -12.00 25.69
C VAL A 387 5.72 -12.26 24.20
N MET A 388 4.62 -12.43 23.47
CA MET A 388 4.61 -12.25 22.03
C MET A 388 4.02 -10.89 21.71
N GLY A 389 4.86 -10.01 21.17
CA GLY A 389 4.49 -8.65 20.80
C GLY A 389 4.40 -8.48 19.30
N GLU A 390 3.40 -7.75 18.83
CA GLU A 390 3.49 -6.98 17.60
C GLU A 390 3.68 -5.50 17.96
N ILE A 391 4.55 -4.79 17.25
CA ILE A 391 4.82 -3.37 17.46
C ILE A 391 4.88 -2.69 16.11
N ASP A 392 4.09 -1.62 15.97
CA ASP A 392 4.10 -0.77 14.78
C ASP A 392 4.92 0.48 15.04
N LEU A 393 6.12 0.52 14.48
CA LEU A 393 6.94 1.72 14.47
C LEU A 393 6.40 2.66 13.39
N VAL A 394 6.14 3.91 13.74
CA VAL A 394 5.31 4.85 12.96
C VAL A 394 6.09 6.08 12.46
N SER A 395 7.31 6.29 12.94
CA SER A 395 8.07 7.53 12.66
C SER A 395 8.51 7.67 11.20
N SER A 396 8.53 6.56 10.45
CA SER A 396 8.79 6.52 9.00
C SER A 396 7.52 6.58 8.13
N HIS A 397 6.36 6.89 8.72
CA HIS A 397 5.15 7.18 7.94
C HIS A 397 5.28 8.51 7.17
N HIS A 398 4.58 8.59 6.03
CA HIS A 398 4.35 9.86 5.35
C HIS A 398 3.76 10.92 6.32
N PRO A 399 4.26 12.17 6.36
CA PRO A 399 5.07 12.85 5.35
C PRO A 399 6.60 12.86 5.61
N TRP A 400 7.12 12.00 6.51
CA TRP A 400 8.55 11.91 6.86
C TRP A 400 9.19 13.18 7.43
N THR A 401 8.38 14.16 7.84
CA THR A 401 8.83 15.41 8.47
C THR A 401 7.70 16.04 9.31
N PRO A 402 8.02 16.76 10.40
CA PRO A 402 9.32 16.83 11.05
C PRO A 402 9.73 15.48 11.64
N LEU A 403 11.04 15.24 11.80
CA LEU A 403 11.57 14.01 12.37
C LEU A 403 12.07 14.24 13.81
N PRO A 404 11.85 13.27 14.72
CA PRO A 404 12.50 13.26 16.02
C PRO A 404 14.01 13.02 15.88
N HIS A 405 14.77 13.38 16.92
CA HIS A 405 16.13 12.87 17.13
C HIS A 405 16.17 11.99 18.37
N LEU A 406 17.10 11.04 18.40
CA LEU A 406 17.28 10.16 19.56
C LEU A 406 17.69 10.98 20.79
N VAL A 407 17.06 10.69 21.91
CA VAL A 407 17.47 11.16 23.24
C VAL A 407 18.04 10.00 24.06
N ASP A 408 18.61 10.30 25.23
CA ASP A 408 19.00 9.24 26.17
C ASP A 408 17.77 8.48 26.67
N TRP A 409 17.88 7.15 26.80
CA TRP A 409 16.74 6.30 27.16
C TRP A 409 16.13 6.64 28.52
N ASP A 410 16.94 7.12 29.46
CA ASP A 410 16.49 7.54 30.79
C ASP A 410 15.70 8.86 30.76
N ASP A 411 15.86 9.67 29.70
CA ASP A 411 15.19 10.95 29.53
C ASP A 411 13.83 10.83 28.81
N VAL A 412 13.54 9.69 28.17
CA VAL A 412 12.32 9.48 27.36
C VAL A 412 11.05 9.75 28.19
N GLY A 413 11.00 9.28 29.44
CA GLY A 413 9.95 9.59 30.40
C GLY A 413 8.52 9.39 29.88
N ASP A 414 7.70 10.45 29.94
CA ASP A 414 6.35 10.52 29.39
C ASP A 414 6.31 11.12 27.97
N GLY A 415 7.48 11.32 27.34
CA GLY A 415 7.63 11.90 26.01
C GLY A 415 7.74 13.43 25.99
N SER A 416 7.62 14.12 27.13
CA SER A 416 7.77 15.58 27.20
C SER A 416 9.14 16.08 26.76
N VAL A 417 10.19 15.24 26.82
CA VAL A 417 11.54 15.54 26.31
C VAL A 417 11.57 15.87 24.81
N PHE A 418 10.60 15.37 24.04
CA PHE A 418 10.50 15.66 22.60
C PHE A 418 9.87 17.03 22.28
N ALA A 419 9.48 17.81 23.29
CA ALA A 419 8.90 19.14 23.10
C ALA A 419 9.87 20.08 22.33
N GLY A 420 9.33 20.85 21.40
CA GLY A 420 10.11 21.80 20.60
C GLY A 420 10.87 21.18 19.42
N MET A 421 10.93 19.84 19.29
CA MET A 421 11.57 19.18 18.16
C MET A 421 10.78 19.31 16.86
N PRO A 422 9.42 19.17 16.83
CA PRO A 422 8.66 19.35 15.60
C PRO A 422 8.90 20.71 14.92
N GLU A 423 9.04 21.77 15.71
CA GLU A 423 9.27 23.15 15.24
C GLU A 423 10.67 23.36 14.64
N GLN A 424 11.61 22.44 14.88
CA GLN A 424 12.96 22.47 14.30
C GLN A 424 13.01 21.83 12.91
N GLY A 425 12.03 20.98 12.59
CA GLY A 425 11.93 20.33 11.29
C GLY A 425 11.22 21.18 10.25
N GLU A 426 11.50 20.88 8.97
CA GLU A 426 10.85 21.55 7.84
C GLU A 426 9.37 21.12 7.75
N PRO A 427 8.41 22.04 7.59
CA PRO A 427 7.01 21.70 7.37
C PRO A 427 6.81 20.87 6.10
N PRO A 428 5.89 19.88 6.08
CA PRO A 428 5.61 19.08 4.89
C PRO A 428 5.34 19.90 3.62
N GLU A 429 4.63 21.02 3.72
CA GLU A 429 4.26 21.87 2.57
C GLU A 429 5.47 22.56 1.91
N GLU A 430 6.56 22.73 2.66
CA GLU A 430 7.81 23.31 2.16
C GLU A 430 8.71 22.21 1.59
N ALA A 431 8.90 21.12 2.36
CA ALA A 431 9.72 19.98 1.94
C ALA A 431 9.23 19.35 0.62
N PHE A 432 7.91 19.27 0.43
CA PHE A 432 7.30 18.62 -0.74
C PHE A 432 7.42 19.44 -2.03
N ARG A 433 8.01 20.64 -1.98
CA ARG A 433 8.35 21.43 -3.18
C ARG A 433 9.58 20.90 -3.91
N ASP A 434 10.45 20.15 -3.23
CA ASP A 434 11.63 19.54 -3.81
C ASP A 434 11.59 17.99 -3.68
N PRO A 435 11.40 17.27 -4.80
CA PRO A 435 11.41 15.80 -4.78
C PRO A 435 12.69 15.17 -4.22
N ALA A 436 13.86 15.83 -4.35
CA ALA A 436 15.10 15.33 -3.78
C ALA A 436 15.10 15.41 -2.24
N GLN A 437 14.56 16.50 -1.69
CA GLN A 437 14.37 16.70 -0.26
C GLN A 437 13.40 15.67 0.32
N VAL A 438 12.28 15.39 -0.34
CA VAL A 438 11.31 14.36 0.09
C VAL A 438 11.98 12.99 0.19
N ARG A 439 12.75 12.59 -0.83
CA ARG A 439 13.50 11.33 -0.81
C ARG A 439 14.54 11.27 0.31
N ALA A 440 15.23 12.38 0.57
CA ALA A 440 16.19 12.46 1.67
C ALA A 440 15.52 12.35 3.05
N LEU A 441 14.35 12.98 3.23
CA LEU A 441 13.56 12.88 4.45
C LEU A 441 13.06 11.47 4.71
N TYR A 442 12.57 10.78 3.68
CA TYR A 442 12.23 9.36 3.78
C TYR A 442 13.42 8.53 4.27
N GLY A 443 14.59 8.66 3.63
CA GLY A 443 15.82 7.98 4.06
C GLY A 443 16.14 8.21 5.54
N ARG A 444 16.15 9.48 5.96
CA ARG A 444 16.39 9.86 7.37
C ARG A 444 15.36 9.30 8.34
N SER A 445 14.10 9.18 7.93
CA SER A 445 13.06 8.58 8.78
C SER A 445 13.31 7.09 9.03
N ILE A 446 13.76 6.36 8.00
CA ILE A 446 14.14 4.94 8.12
C ILE A 446 15.40 4.81 8.99
N GLU A 447 16.39 5.68 8.80
CA GLU A 447 17.59 5.74 9.66
C GLU A 447 17.19 5.93 11.13
N TYR A 448 16.25 6.81 11.44
CA TYR A 448 15.75 7.04 12.79
C TYR A 448 15.05 5.81 13.39
N SER A 449 14.10 5.22 12.67
CA SER A 449 13.33 4.06 13.17
C SER A 449 14.24 2.85 13.43
N LEU A 450 15.14 2.54 12.50
CA LEU A 450 16.11 1.45 12.67
C LEU A 450 17.11 1.76 13.79
N SER A 451 17.60 3.00 13.89
CA SER A 451 18.52 3.39 14.97
C SER A 451 17.85 3.32 16.35
N SER A 452 16.57 3.68 16.45
CA SER A 452 15.77 3.56 17.67
C SER A 452 15.67 2.10 18.12
N LEU A 453 15.31 1.20 17.20
CA LEU A 453 15.19 -0.23 17.47
C LEU A 453 16.53 -0.87 17.84
N ILE A 454 17.60 -0.58 17.08
CA ILE A 454 18.94 -1.10 17.37
C ILE A 454 19.41 -0.60 18.74
N SER A 455 19.25 0.70 19.01
CA SER A 455 19.63 1.32 20.29
C SER A 455 18.84 0.72 21.47
N PHE A 456 17.57 0.35 21.26
CA PHE A 456 16.73 -0.28 22.27
C PHE A 456 17.29 -1.63 22.71
N VAL A 457 17.60 -2.51 21.74
CA VAL A 457 18.17 -3.84 22.04
C VAL A 457 19.55 -3.71 22.71
N GLN A 458 20.33 -2.69 22.34
CA GLN A 458 21.62 -2.43 22.98
C GLN A 458 21.49 -1.91 24.41
N ALA A 459 20.54 -1.02 24.68
CA ALA A 459 20.33 -0.44 25.99
C ALA A 459 19.75 -1.45 26.98
N TYR A 460 18.96 -2.39 26.48
CA TYR A 460 18.27 -3.39 27.28
C TYR A 460 18.49 -4.81 26.71
N PRO A 461 19.73 -5.33 26.79
CA PRO A 461 20.04 -6.65 26.24
C PRO A 461 19.34 -7.74 27.05
N ASP A 462 18.64 -8.61 26.34
CA ASP A 462 17.97 -9.78 26.89
C ASP A 462 18.37 -11.04 26.08
N PRO A 463 19.03 -12.04 26.70
CA PRO A 463 19.44 -13.26 26.00
C PRO A 463 18.26 -14.12 25.53
N ASP A 464 17.05 -13.90 26.06
CA ASP A 464 15.83 -14.59 25.69
C ASP A 464 14.95 -13.78 24.73
N LEU A 465 15.43 -12.65 24.19
CA LEU A 465 14.74 -11.90 23.14
C LEU A 465 14.97 -12.51 21.75
N VAL A 466 13.87 -12.71 21.03
CA VAL A 466 13.83 -12.96 19.58
C VAL A 466 13.05 -11.83 18.92
N LEU A 467 13.74 -11.05 18.09
CA LEU A 467 13.16 -9.90 17.40
C LEU A 467 13.10 -10.17 15.89
N ILE A 468 11.91 -10.06 15.32
CA ILE A 468 11.68 -10.11 13.88
C ILE A 468 11.33 -8.69 13.43
N VAL A 469 12.25 -8.05 12.72
CA VAL A 469 12.09 -6.69 12.18
C VAL A 469 11.75 -6.80 10.71
N LEU A 470 10.67 -6.16 10.26
CA LEU A 470 10.28 -6.19 8.86
C LEU A 470 9.59 -4.91 8.41
N GLY A 471 9.62 -4.64 7.12
CA GLY A 471 8.72 -3.66 6.53
C GLY A 471 7.32 -4.22 6.31
N ASP A 472 6.33 -3.35 6.35
CA ASP A 472 4.96 -3.60 5.93
C ASP A 472 4.79 -3.38 4.41
N HIS A 473 5.32 -2.28 3.88
CA HIS A 473 5.28 -1.93 2.46
C HIS A 473 6.39 -0.95 2.06
N GLN A 474 6.49 -0.69 0.75
CA GLN A 474 7.32 0.39 0.20
C GLN A 474 6.68 1.77 0.48
N PRO A 475 7.42 2.89 0.42
CA PRO A 475 6.82 4.22 0.49
C PRO A 475 6.09 4.57 -0.82
N HIS A 476 5.42 5.72 -0.88
CA HIS A 476 4.72 6.18 -2.10
C HIS A 476 5.63 6.27 -3.34
N SER A 477 5.03 6.17 -4.54
CA SER A 477 5.80 6.05 -5.80
C SER A 477 6.64 7.26 -6.19
N TYR A 478 6.32 8.45 -5.66
CA TYR A 478 7.14 9.63 -5.85
C TYR A 478 8.46 9.61 -5.03
N VAL A 479 8.60 8.67 -4.09
CA VAL A 479 9.87 8.32 -3.44
C VAL A 479 10.58 7.20 -4.20
N THR A 480 9.85 6.14 -4.55
CA THR A 480 10.44 4.93 -5.12
C THR A 480 10.80 5.02 -6.60
N GLY A 481 10.09 5.86 -7.35
CA GLY A 481 10.16 5.90 -8.80
C GLY A 481 9.26 4.85 -9.47
N GLU A 482 9.53 4.57 -10.75
CA GLU A 482 8.72 3.63 -11.53
C GLU A 482 9.15 2.18 -11.27
N HIS A 483 8.16 1.29 -11.10
CA HIS A 483 8.33 -0.17 -10.98
C HIS A 483 9.28 -0.66 -9.86
N PRO A 484 9.12 -0.18 -8.61
CA PRO A 484 10.00 -0.57 -7.50
C PRO A 484 9.80 -2.01 -7.00
N GLY A 485 8.69 -2.66 -7.37
CA GLY A 485 8.23 -3.91 -6.78
C GLY A 485 7.74 -3.71 -5.34
N HIS A 486 7.20 -4.78 -4.75
CA HIS A 486 6.58 -4.76 -3.41
C HIS A 486 7.46 -5.39 -2.33
N ASP A 487 8.75 -5.55 -2.60
CA ASP A 487 9.63 -6.26 -1.69
C ASP A 487 10.02 -5.38 -0.50
N VAL A 488 9.98 -5.94 0.70
CA VAL A 488 10.30 -5.32 1.99
C VAL A 488 11.38 -6.15 2.69
N PRO A 489 12.36 -5.55 3.38
CA PRO A 489 13.32 -6.30 4.17
C PRO A 489 12.65 -7.02 5.34
N ILE A 490 13.19 -8.17 5.73
CA ILE A 490 12.89 -8.88 6.97
C ILE A 490 14.19 -9.34 7.62
N THR A 491 14.29 -9.25 8.94
CA THR A 491 15.46 -9.67 9.72
C THR A 491 15.02 -10.39 10.98
N VAL A 492 15.57 -11.57 11.26
CA VAL A 492 15.51 -12.22 12.58
C VAL A 492 16.78 -11.85 13.35
N ILE A 493 16.62 -11.45 14.61
CA ILE A 493 17.69 -11.07 15.55
C ILE A 493 17.46 -11.87 16.84
N ALA A 494 18.48 -12.61 17.30
CA ALA A 494 18.39 -13.37 18.53
C ALA A 494 19.78 -13.60 19.13
N HIS A 495 19.85 -13.70 20.46
CA HIS A 495 21.07 -14.07 21.16
C HIS A 495 21.29 -15.59 21.19
N ASP A 496 20.21 -16.38 21.32
CA ASP A 496 20.28 -17.84 21.35
C ASP A 496 20.60 -18.45 19.96
N PRO A 497 21.75 -19.14 19.80
CA PRO A 497 22.10 -19.80 18.54
C PRO A 497 21.07 -20.83 18.06
N ALA A 498 20.33 -21.49 18.95
CA ALA A 498 19.32 -22.47 18.57
C ALA A 498 18.19 -21.83 17.74
N VAL A 499 17.88 -20.55 17.99
CA VAL A 499 16.89 -19.79 17.22
C VAL A 499 17.36 -19.59 15.78
N MET A 500 18.66 -19.34 15.59
CA MET A 500 19.28 -19.18 14.27
C MET A 500 19.49 -20.50 13.54
N ASP A 501 19.81 -21.57 14.28
CA ASP A 501 20.01 -22.90 13.72
C ASP A 501 18.71 -23.47 13.13
N ALA A 502 17.57 -23.20 13.79
CA ALA A 502 16.24 -23.59 13.31
C ALA A 502 15.90 -23.01 11.92
N ILE A 503 16.46 -21.85 11.57
CA ILE A 503 16.23 -21.17 10.29
C ILE A 503 17.43 -21.27 9.33
N SER A 504 18.44 -22.10 9.67
CA SER A 504 19.66 -22.23 8.87
C SER A 504 19.41 -22.66 7.42
N GLY A 505 18.36 -23.46 7.19
CA GLY A 505 17.94 -23.94 5.87
C GLY A 505 17.17 -22.92 5.02
N TRP A 506 16.88 -21.73 5.54
CA TRP A 506 16.11 -20.70 4.81
C TRP A 506 16.92 -19.99 3.72
N GLY A 507 18.25 -20.08 3.77
CA GLY A 507 19.15 -19.38 2.84
C GLY A 507 19.23 -17.87 3.06
N TRP A 508 18.75 -17.38 4.20
CA TRP A 508 18.84 -15.97 4.59
C TRP A 508 20.29 -15.60 4.91
N GLN A 509 20.64 -14.35 4.63
CA GLN A 509 22.02 -13.85 4.71
C GLN A 509 22.34 -13.35 6.11
N ALA A 510 23.61 -13.43 6.52
CA ALA A 510 24.03 -12.91 7.82
C ALA A 510 23.99 -11.38 7.85
N GLY A 511 23.58 -10.81 8.97
CA GLY A 511 23.45 -9.35 9.15
C GLY A 511 22.03 -8.83 8.92
N MET A 512 21.81 -7.57 9.29
CA MET A 512 20.52 -6.88 9.12
C MET A 512 20.34 -6.27 7.72
N ASN A 513 21.42 -6.14 6.93
CA ASN A 513 21.40 -5.56 5.59
C ASN A 513 21.30 -6.67 4.51
N PRO A 514 20.13 -6.91 3.91
CA PRO A 514 19.98 -7.95 2.89
C PRO A 514 20.60 -7.51 1.55
N GLY A 515 21.54 -8.31 1.05
CA GLY A 515 22.15 -8.09 -0.25
C GLY A 515 21.18 -8.28 -1.41
N ARG A 516 21.58 -7.82 -2.60
CA ARG A 516 20.78 -7.88 -3.85
C ARG A 516 20.27 -9.27 -4.23
N ASN A 517 21.03 -10.30 -3.86
CA ASN A 517 20.72 -11.70 -4.17
C ASN A 517 20.07 -12.43 -2.98
N ALA A 518 19.64 -11.72 -1.93
CA ALA A 518 18.93 -12.34 -0.83
C ALA A 518 17.61 -12.95 -1.33
N PRO A 519 17.18 -14.09 -0.76
CA PRO A 519 15.95 -14.74 -1.20
C PRO A 519 14.74 -13.83 -0.97
N VAL A 520 13.75 -13.96 -1.85
CA VAL A 520 12.47 -13.26 -1.77
C VAL A 520 11.36 -14.28 -1.62
N TRP A 521 10.56 -14.15 -0.58
CA TRP A 521 9.35 -14.96 -0.38
C TRP A 521 8.12 -14.09 -0.43
N ARG A 522 6.97 -14.63 -0.83
CA ARG A 522 5.72 -13.91 -0.57
C ARG A 522 5.43 -13.90 0.94
N MET A 523 4.95 -12.77 1.45
CA MET A 523 4.74 -12.55 2.88
C MET A 523 3.79 -13.57 3.53
N ASP A 524 2.77 -14.03 2.80
CA ASP A 524 1.83 -15.07 3.26
C ASP A 524 2.51 -16.41 3.59
N THR A 525 3.69 -16.67 3.01
CA THR A 525 4.42 -17.91 3.28
C THR A 525 5.21 -17.90 4.59
N PHE A 526 5.39 -16.72 5.22
CA PHE A 526 6.21 -16.58 6.42
C PHE A 526 5.63 -17.36 7.61
N ARG A 527 4.33 -17.22 7.89
CA ARG A 527 3.66 -17.86 9.04
C ARG A 527 3.96 -19.35 9.11
N ASP A 528 3.66 -20.07 8.04
CA ASP A 528 3.79 -21.52 8.02
C ASP A 528 5.25 -21.97 8.11
N ARG A 529 6.18 -21.21 7.51
CA ARG A 529 7.62 -21.47 7.64
C ARG A 529 8.11 -21.24 9.07
N PHE A 530 7.63 -20.18 9.72
CA PHE A 530 7.96 -19.85 11.10
C PHE A 530 7.43 -20.93 12.07
N LEU A 531 6.15 -21.30 11.96
CA LEU A 531 5.55 -22.37 12.76
C LEU A 531 6.23 -23.72 12.50
N SER A 532 6.64 -24.02 11.26
CA SER A 532 7.39 -25.24 10.94
C SER A 532 8.78 -25.25 11.58
N ALA A 533 9.48 -24.11 11.57
CA ALA A 533 10.86 -24.01 12.08
C ALA A 533 10.91 -24.12 13.61
N TYR A 534 9.90 -23.59 14.29
CA TYR A 534 9.88 -23.51 15.76
C TYR A 534 8.88 -24.46 16.42
N GLY A 535 8.12 -25.25 15.66
CA GLY A 535 7.23 -26.30 16.18
C GLY A 535 7.96 -27.59 16.58
N ALA A 536 7.21 -28.58 17.05
CA ALA A 536 7.77 -29.87 17.48
C ALA A 536 8.43 -30.64 16.31
N PRO A 537 9.59 -31.29 16.52
CA PRO A 537 10.25 -32.09 15.47
C PRO A 537 9.36 -33.26 15.00
N GLY A 538 9.17 -33.40 13.67
CA GLY A 538 8.64 -34.64 13.08
C GLY A 538 7.37 -34.54 12.21
N GLU A 539 6.87 -33.35 11.88
CA GLU A 539 5.87 -33.25 10.81
C GLU A 539 6.53 -33.06 9.44
N PRO A 540 6.34 -33.99 8.48
CA PRO A 540 6.83 -33.78 7.14
C PRO A 540 6.12 -32.58 6.50
N ALA A 541 6.90 -31.71 5.84
CA ALA A 541 6.39 -30.85 4.79
C ALA A 541 5.64 -31.74 3.79
N THR A 542 4.32 -31.76 3.86
CA THR A 542 3.51 -32.30 2.76
C THR A 542 3.79 -31.39 1.59
N SER A 543 4.66 -31.86 0.71
CA SER A 543 5.04 -31.22 -0.53
C SER A 543 3.77 -30.77 -1.25
N VAL A 544 3.58 -29.46 -1.38
CA VAL A 544 2.74 -28.92 -2.44
C VAL A 544 3.40 -29.41 -3.73
N ARG A 545 2.77 -30.38 -4.39
CA ARG A 545 3.10 -30.69 -5.77
C ARG A 545 2.93 -29.39 -6.55
N ALA A 546 4.01 -28.96 -7.18
CA ALA A 546 3.95 -27.98 -8.25
C ALA A 546 3.12 -28.61 -9.38
N ASP A 547 1.81 -28.39 -9.38
CA ASP A 547 1.02 -28.58 -10.59
C ASP A 547 1.31 -27.38 -11.49
N SER A 548 2.32 -27.59 -12.33
CA SER A 548 2.52 -26.84 -13.55
C SER A 548 1.26 -26.95 -14.41
N HIS A 549 0.48 -25.88 -14.46
CA HIS A 549 -0.44 -25.66 -15.57
C HIS A 549 0.02 -24.43 -16.35
N HIS A 550 0.32 -24.71 -17.61
CA HIS A 550 0.63 -23.78 -18.70
C HIS A 550 -0.44 -22.70 -18.88
#